data_AF-A0A2R9BJC1-F1
#
_entry.id   AF-A0A2R9BJC1-F1
#
_cell.length_a   1.000
_cell.length_b   1.000
_cell.length_c   1.000
_cell.angle_alpha   90.00
_cell.angle_beta   90.00
_cell.angle_gamma   90.00
#
_symmetry.space_group_name_H-M   'P 1'
#
loop_
_entity.id
_entity.type
_entity.pdbx_description
1 polymer ?
#
loop_
_entity_poly.entity_id
_entity_poly.type
_entity_poly.pdbx_seq_one_letter_code
_entity_poly.pdbx_strand_id
1 'polypeptide(L)'
;MALLTAETFRLQFNNRRRLRRPYYPRKALLCYQLTPQNGSTPTRGYFENKKKCHAEICFINEIKSMGLDETQCYQVTCYLTWSPCSSCAWKLVDFIQAHDHLNLRIFASRLYYHWCKPQQEGLRLLCGSQVPVEVMGLPDSRGTCTGSLHGYIV
;
A
#
# COMPACT_ATOMS: atom_id res chain seq x y z
N MET A 1 10.56 10.92 12.42
CA MET A 1 10.16 9.98 11.36
C MET A 1 10.81 10.42 10.06
N ALA A 2 11.37 9.50 9.28
CA ALA A 2 11.93 9.83 7.98
C ALA A 2 10.77 10.05 7.00
N LEU A 3 10.71 11.23 6.40
CA LEU A 3 9.74 11.55 5.35
C LEU A 3 10.37 11.25 4.00
N LEU A 4 9.56 10.78 3.06
CA LEU A 4 9.98 10.67 1.69
C LEU A 4 10.19 12.07 1.12
N THR A 5 11.30 12.28 0.41
CA THR A 5 11.49 13.55 -0.30
C THR A 5 10.44 13.66 -1.42
N ALA A 6 10.00 14.88 -1.71
CA ALA A 6 9.04 15.14 -2.79
C ALA A 6 9.53 14.59 -4.14
N GLU A 7 10.83 14.63 -4.38
CA GLU A 7 11.44 14.02 -5.57
C GLU A 7 11.32 12.50 -5.57
N THR A 8 11.63 11.82 -4.45
CA THR A 8 11.49 10.36 -4.34
C THR A 8 10.05 9.95 -4.59
N PHE A 9 9.09 10.65 -3.97
CA PHE A 9 7.68 10.40 -4.19
C PHE A 9 7.32 10.54 -5.68
N ARG A 10 7.68 11.67 -6.31
CA ARG A 10 7.39 11.94 -7.73
C ARG A 10 7.96 10.89 -8.67
N LEU A 11 9.19 10.44 -8.42
CA LEU A 11 9.85 9.44 -9.26
C LEU A 11 9.25 8.04 -9.04
N GLN A 12 9.10 7.61 -7.77
CA GLN A 12 8.69 6.25 -7.45
C GLN A 12 7.20 6.00 -7.71
N PHE A 13 6.33 6.99 -7.48
CA PHE A 13 4.88 6.90 -7.74
C PHE A 13 4.47 7.29 -9.17
N ASN A 14 5.42 7.55 -10.07
CA ASN A 14 5.14 7.83 -11.47
C ASN A 14 4.49 6.62 -12.19
N ASN A 15 3.19 6.71 -12.43
CA ASN A 15 2.36 5.69 -13.07
C ASN A 15 2.41 5.69 -14.61
N ARG A 16 3.28 6.50 -15.25
CA ARG A 16 3.44 6.48 -16.70
C ARG A 16 3.87 5.09 -17.19
N ARG A 17 3.21 4.59 -18.24
CA ARG A 17 3.54 3.29 -18.85
C ARG A 17 4.98 3.25 -19.36
N ARG A 18 5.42 4.32 -20.04
CA ARG A 18 6.80 4.49 -20.54
C ARG A 18 7.48 5.64 -19.83
N LEU A 19 8.69 5.40 -19.32
CA LEU A 19 9.50 6.44 -18.71
C LEU A 19 10.05 7.39 -19.78
N ARG A 20 10.14 8.68 -19.43
CA ARG A 20 10.88 9.67 -20.22
C ARG A 20 12.33 9.68 -19.74
N ARG A 21 13.26 10.00 -20.64
CA ARG A 21 14.67 10.20 -20.27
C ARG A 21 14.80 11.36 -19.27
N PRO A 22 15.76 11.32 -18.33
CA PRO A 22 16.69 10.21 -18.07
C PRO A 22 15.99 9.01 -17.43
N TYR A 23 16.43 7.80 -17.77
CA TYR A 23 15.86 6.57 -17.20
C TYR A 23 16.31 6.39 -15.75
N TYR A 24 15.39 5.91 -14.90
CA TYR A 24 15.65 5.57 -13.51
C TYR A 24 14.86 4.31 -13.12
N PRO A 25 15.37 3.49 -12.18
CA PRO A 25 14.63 2.33 -11.70
C PRO A 25 13.45 2.77 -10.82
N ARG A 26 12.27 2.22 -11.13
CA ARG A 26 11.08 2.33 -10.28
C ARG A 26 11.05 1.18 -9.30
N LYS A 27 11.45 1.45 -8.07
CA LYS A 27 11.47 0.50 -6.96
C LYS A 27 10.06 0.21 -6.45
N ALA A 28 9.92 -0.91 -5.76
CA ALA A 28 8.75 -1.19 -4.95
C ALA A 28 8.92 -0.52 -3.59
N LEU A 29 8.08 0.49 -3.38
CA LEU A 29 7.90 1.29 -2.19
C LEU A 29 6.44 1.17 -1.74
N LEU A 30 6.25 0.97 -0.44
CA LEU A 30 4.98 0.90 0.27
C LEU A 30 4.98 1.99 1.34
N CYS A 31 4.05 2.92 1.28
CA CYS A 31 3.77 3.87 2.36
C CYS A 31 2.51 3.43 3.07
N TYR A 32 2.48 3.45 4.40
CA TYR A 32 1.28 3.09 5.16
C TYR A 32 0.89 4.22 6.12
N GLN A 33 -0.40 4.30 6.37
CA GLN A 33 -0.97 5.08 7.44
C GLN A 33 -1.88 4.16 8.27
N LEU A 34 -1.58 4.07 9.56
CA LEU A 34 -2.38 3.39 10.57
C LEU A 34 -3.17 4.46 11.32
N THR A 35 -4.50 4.41 11.23
CA THR A 35 -5.40 5.37 11.88
C THR A 35 -6.26 4.62 12.89
N PRO A 36 -6.05 4.84 14.21
CA PRO A 36 -6.94 4.33 15.24
C PRO A 36 -8.33 4.96 15.14
N GLN A 37 -9.39 4.17 15.27
CA GLN A 37 -10.77 4.69 15.16
C GLN A 37 -11.22 5.52 16.37
N ASN A 38 -10.52 5.44 17.49
CA ASN A 38 -10.77 6.25 18.68
C ASN A 38 -10.31 7.72 18.55
N GLY A 39 -9.78 8.12 17.39
CA GLY A 39 -9.30 9.49 17.14
C GLY A 39 -7.87 9.75 17.62
N SER A 40 -7.14 8.73 18.06
CA SER A 40 -5.72 8.86 18.41
C SER A 40 -4.87 9.23 17.20
N THR A 41 -3.67 9.76 17.47
CA THR A 41 -2.74 10.21 16.43
C THR A 41 -2.40 9.08 15.44
N PRO A 42 -2.55 9.29 14.12
CA PRO A 42 -2.18 8.28 13.13
C PRO A 42 -0.67 8.02 13.08
N THR A 43 -0.30 6.75 12.97
CA THR A 43 1.09 6.32 12.75
C THR A 43 1.34 6.19 11.25
N ARG A 44 2.47 6.71 10.77
CA ARG A 44 2.84 6.68 9.35
C ARG A 44 4.23 6.08 9.18
N GLY A 45 4.44 5.41 8.07
CA GLY A 45 5.77 4.89 7.74
C GLY A 45 5.85 4.45 6.29
N TYR A 46 7.05 4.06 5.88
CA TYR A 46 7.26 3.50 4.55
C TYR A 46 8.31 2.38 4.58
N PHE A 47 8.18 1.47 3.63
CA PHE A 47 9.08 0.35 3.39
C PHE A 47 9.47 0.29 1.92
N GLU A 48 10.75 0.03 1.67
CA GLU A 48 11.27 -0.31 0.35
C GLU A 48 11.60 -1.81 0.29
N ASN A 49 11.49 -2.41 -0.89
CA ASN A 49 11.99 -3.77 -1.10
C ASN A 49 13.49 -3.85 -0.76
N LYS A 50 13.83 -4.74 0.16
CA LYS A 50 15.21 -5.13 0.47
C LYS A 50 15.53 -6.44 -0.26
N LYS A 51 16.80 -6.77 -0.45
CA LYS A 51 17.28 -7.93 -1.24
C LYS A 51 16.56 -9.26 -0.97
N LYS A 52 16.03 -9.48 0.24
CA LYS A 52 15.30 -10.70 0.64
C LYS A 52 13.92 -10.43 1.29
N CYS A 53 13.46 -9.18 1.35
CA CYS A 53 12.16 -8.83 1.97
C CYS A 53 11.37 -7.92 1.03
N HIS A 54 10.18 -8.36 0.64
CA HIS A 54 9.22 -7.51 -0.03
C HIS A 54 8.63 -6.51 0.99
N ALA A 55 8.32 -5.30 0.53
CA ALA A 55 7.85 -4.20 1.36
C ALA A 55 6.59 -4.58 2.16
N GLU A 56 5.71 -5.40 1.58
CA GLU A 56 4.49 -5.93 2.19
C GLU A 56 4.79 -6.83 3.38
N ILE A 57 5.83 -7.67 3.29
CA ILE A 57 6.23 -8.57 4.39
C ILE A 57 6.86 -7.78 5.52
N CYS A 58 7.71 -6.82 5.16
CA CYS A 58 8.30 -5.90 6.11
C CYS A 58 7.20 -5.08 6.83
N PHE A 59 6.16 -4.64 6.10
CA PHE A 59 4.97 -4.01 6.68
C PHE A 59 4.20 -4.92 7.65
N ILE A 60 3.91 -6.18 7.27
CA ILE A 60 3.21 -7.12 8.16
C ILE A 60 3.98 -7.31 9.47
N ASN A 61 5.30 -7.50 9.39
CA ASN A 61 6.14 -7.70 10.57
C ASN A 61 6.17 -6.44 11.46
N GLU A 62 6.19 -5.26 10.84
CA GLU A 62 6.12 -3.99 11.58
C GLU A 62 4.82 -3.89 12.39
N ILE A 63 3.67 -4.09 11.74
CA ILE A 63 2.37 -3.99 12.43
C ILE A 63 2.28 -5.00 13.58
N LYS A 64 2.76 -6.24 13.38
CA LYS A 64 2.83 -7.24 14.45
C LYS A 64 3.72 -6.81 15.61
N SER A 65 4.83 -6.13 15.33
CA SER A 65 5.78 -5.67 16.35
C SER A 65 5.28 -4.47 17.15
N MET A 66 4.30 -3.72 16.63
CA MET A 66 3.74 -2.55 17.31
C MET A 66 2.90 -2.91 18.55
N GLY A 67 2.45 -4.17 18.68
CA GLY A 67 1.62 -4.60 19.81
C GLY A 67 0.32 -3.79 19.90
N LEU A 68 -0.40 -3.70 18.79
CA LEU A 68 -1.66 -2.95 18.72
C LEU A 68 -2.70 -3.52 19.70
N ASP A 69 -3.55 -2.66 20.24
CA ASP A 69 -4.62 -3.05 21.15
C ASP A 69 -5.76 -3.70 20.36
N GLU A 70 -5.89 -5.03 20.46
CA GLU A 70 -6.88 -5.81 19.73
C GLU A 70 -8.34 -5.45 20.07
N THR A 71 -8.57 -4.72 21.17
CA THR A 71 -9.92 -4.21 21.51
C THR A 71 -10.33 -3.01 20.67
N GLN A 72 -9.38 -2.38 19.98
CA GLN A 72 -9.60 -1.20 19.14
C GLN A 72 -9.60 -1.57 17.66
N CYS A 73 -10.47 -0.93 16.90
CA CYS A 73 -10.43 -1.01 15.45
C CYS A 73 -9.42 -0.02 14.87
N TYR A 74 -8.64 -0.46 13.88
CA TYR A 74 -7.70 0.38 13.16
C TYR A 74 -7.99 0.37 11.66
N GLN A 75 -7.91 1.55 11.03
CA GLN A 75 -7.90 1.67 9.59
C GLN A 75 -6.45 1.72 9.11
N VAL A 76 -6.06 0.75 8.29
CA VAL A 76 -4.74 0.73 7.65
C VAL A 76 -4.89 1.06 6.17
N THR A 77 -4.22 2.11 5.73
CA THR A 77 -4.20 2.50 4.31
C THR A 77 -2.79 2.39 3.77
N CYS A 78 -2.62 1.56 2.74
CA CYS A 78 -1.33 1.31 2.10
C CYS A 78 -1.32 1.91 0.69
N TYR A 79 -0.30 2.72 0.40
CA TYR A 79 0.01 3.26 -0.91
C TYR A 79 1.24 2.57 -1.47
N LEU A 80 1.03 1.72 -2.47
CA LEU A 80 2.10 1.01 -3.15
C LEU A 80 2.39 1.62 -4.51
N THR A 81 3.67 1.69 -4.83
CA THR A 81 4.15 2.04 -6.17
C THR A 81 3.87 0.95 -7.21
N TRP A 82 3.85 -0.31 -6.78
CA TRP A 82 3.50 -1.49 -7.57
C TRP A 82 2.53 -2.35 -6.77
N SER A 83 1.49 -2.89 -7.39
CA SER A 83 0.56 -3.81 -6.74
C SER A 83 1.30 -5.02 -6.16
N PRO A 84 0.82 -5.61 -5.04
CA PRO A 84 1.51 -6.70 -4.38
C PRO A 84 1.63 -7.92 -5.27
N CYS A 85 2.74 -8.66 -5.19
CA CYS A 85 2.87 -9.91 -5.94
C CYS A 85 1.92 -10.99 -5.39
N SER A 86 1.65 -12.04 -6.18
CA SER A 86 0.74 -13.12 -5.78
C SER A 86 1.07 -13.70 -4.40
N SER A 87 2.33 -14.01 -4.09
CA SER A 87 2.72 -14.56 -2.78
C SER A 87 2.56 -13.56 -1.62
N CYS A 88 2.71 -12.26 -1.87
CA CYS A 88 2.44 -11.23 -0.86
C CYS A 88 0.94 -11.02 -0.66
N ALA A 89 0.14 -11.16 -1.72
CA ALA A 89 -1.31 -11.09 -1.62
C ALA A 89 -1.87 -12.16 -0.69
N TRP A 90 -1.45 -13.42 -0.83
CA TRP A 90 -1.83 -14.51 0.09
C TRP A 90 -1.46 -14.18 1.54
N LYS A 91 -0.21 -13.75 1.79
CA LYS A 91 0.25 -13.42 3.15
C LYS A 91 -0.48 -12.22 3.75
N LEU A 92 -0.90 -11.25 2.95
CA LEU A 92 -1.72 -10.12 3.40
C LEU A 92 -3.13 -10.58 3.76
N VAL A 93 -3.70 -11.53 3.02
CA VAL A 93 -4.99 -12.13 3.37
C VAL A 93 -4.90 -12.91 4.68
N ASP A 94 -3.92 -13.79 4.82
CA ASP A 94 -3.70 -14.54 6.07
C ASP A 94 -3.51 -13.59 7.27
N PHE A 95 -2.80 -12.48 7.05
CA PHE A 95 -2.59 -11.46 8.06
C PHE A 95 -3.91 -10.79 8.48
N ILE A 96 -4.74 -10.32 7.55
CA ILE A 96 -6.00 -9.64 7.87
C ILE A 96 -7.03 -10.60 8.46
N GLN A 97 -7.09 -11.84 7.98
CA GLN A 97 -7.99 -12.84 8.56
C GLN A 97 -7.62 -13.19 10.01
N ALA A 98 -6.34 -13.10 10.37
CA ALA A 98 -5.89 -13.29 11.75
C ALA A 98 -6.06 -12.04 12.65
N HIS A 99 -6.36 -10.87 12.08
CA HIS A 99 -6.51 -9.60 12.80
C HIS A 99 -7.77 -8.86 12.31
N ASP A 100 -8.93 -9.36 12.73
CA ASP A 100 -10.26 -8.83 12.38
C ASP A 100 -10.50 -7.36 12.79
N HIS A 101 -9.78 -6.89 13.80
CA HIS A 101 -9.76 -5.48 14.23
C HIS A 101 -9.04 -4.54 13.25
N LEU A 102 -8.38 -5.05 12.20
CA LEU A 102 -7.66 -4.27 11.19
C LEU A 102 -8.43 -4.20 9.87
N ASN A 103 -8.79 -2.98 9.45
CA ASN A 103 -9.37 -2.72 8.14
C ASN A 103 -8.30 -2.23 7.15
N LEU A 104 -7.84 -3.10 6.26
CA LEU A 104 -6.79 -2.79 5.30
C LEU A 104 -7.34 -2.33 3.94
N ARG A 105 -6.84 -1.19 3.44
CA ARG A 105 -7.08 -0.70 2.08
C ARG A 105 -5.78 -0.56 1.33
N ILE A 106 -5.76 -1.01 0.08
CA ILE A 106 -4.57 -0.96 -0.76
C ILE A 106 -4.82 -0.06 -1.97
N PHE A 107 -3.93 0.89 -2.18
CA PHE A 107 -3.88 1.75 -3.34
C PHE A 107 -2.57 1.49 -4.10
N ALA A 108 -2.67 1.09 -5.37
CA ALA A 108 -1.51 0.81 -6.21
C ALA A 108 -1.36 1.85 -7.33
N SER A 109 -0.18 2.46 -7.45
CA SER A 109 0.14 3.38 -8.56
C SER A 109 0.20 2.64 -9.90
N ARG A 110 0.71 1.41 -9.89
CA ARG A 110 0.88 0.57 -11.08
C ARG A 110 0.57 -0.88 -10.74
N LEU A 111 0.01 -1.61 -11.69
CA LEU A 111 -0.21 -3.04 -11.54
C LEU A 111 1.05 -3.82 -11.96
N TYR A 112 1.64 -4.54 -11.01
CA TYR A 112 2.75 -5.45 -11.24
C TYR A 112 2.25 -6.65 -12.04
N TYR A 113 2.96 -7.07 -13.08
CA TYR A 113 2.67 -8.26 -13.93
C TYR A 113 1.18 -8.56 -14.16
N HIS A 114 0.39 -7.53 -14.44
CA HIS A 114 -1.08 -7.64 -14.52
C HIS A 114 -1.57 -8.55 -15.66
N TRP A 115 -0.70 -8.90 -16.61
CA TRP A 115 -0.99 -9.86 -17.68
C TRP A 115 -0.84 -11.32 -17.25
N CYS A 116 -0.20 -11.59 -16.10
CA CYS A 116 0.01 -12.95 -15.60
C CYS A 116 -1.18 -13.42 -14.75
N LYS A 117 -1.67 -14.65 -15.00
CA LYS A 117 -2.80 -15.24 -14.24
C LYS A 117 -2.58 -15.29 -12.72
N PRO A 118 -1.44 -15.76 -12.18
CA PRO A 118 -1.25 -15.84 -10.73
C PRO A 118 -1.35 -14.48 -10.03
N GLN A 119 -0.94 -13.43 -10.74
CA GLN A 119 -0.98 -12.07 -10.25
C GLN A 119 -2.41 -11.53 -10.22
N GLN A 120 -3.21 -11.80 -11.26
CA GLN A 120 -4.64 -11.46 -11.28
C GLN A 120 -5.40 -12.20 -10.18
N GLU A 121 -5.11 -13.49 -9.97
CA GLU A 121 -5.70 -14.30 -8.91
C GLU A 121 -5.36 -13.74 -7.53
N GLY A 122 -4.10 -13.38 -7.28
CA GLY A 122 -3.70 -12.76 -6.02
C GLY A 122 -4.43 -11.43 -5.74
N LEU A 123 -4.60 -10.58 -6.75
CA LEU A 123 -5.35 -9.34 -6.58
C LEU A 123 -6.85 -9.57 -6.36
N ARG A 124 -7.45 -10.56 -7.05
CA ARG A 124 -8.85 -10.95 -6.82
C ARG A 124 -9.06 -11.54 -5.43
N LEU A 125 -8.11 -12.33 -4.94
CA LEU A 125 -8.13 -12.91 -3.61
C LEU A 125 -8.14 -11.81 -2.53
N LEU A 126 -7.32 -10.77 -2.69
CA LEU A 126 -7.33 -9.61 -1.79
C LEU A 126 -8.71 -8.96 -1.75
N CYS A 127 -9.27 -8.63 -2.92
CA CYS A 127 -10.60 -8.01 -3.00
C CYS A 127 -11.70 -8.91 -2.41
N GLY A 128 -11.62 -10.22 -2.63
CA GLY A 128 -12.56 -11.20 -2.07
C GLY A 128 -12.43 -11.38 -0.56
N SER A 129 -11.27 -11.02 0.02
CA SER A 129 -10.96 -11.13 1.45
C SER A 129 -11.09 -9.78 2.16
N GLN A 130 -11.98 -8.91 1.68
CA GLN A 130 -12.26 -7.59 2.26
C GLN A 130 -11.07 -6.60 2.24
N VAL A 131 -10.03 -6.87 1.44
CA VAL A 131 -8.91 -5.95 1.22
C VAL A 131 -9.05 -5.32 -0.17
N PRO A 132 -9.76 -4.19 -0.32
CA PRO A 132 -9.93 -3.56 -1.61
C PRO A 132 -8.58 -3.10 -2.16
N VAL A 133 -8.31 -3.45 -3.42
CA VAL A 133 -7.16 -2.99 -4.20
C VAL A 133 -7.63 -2.03 -5.27
N GLU A 134 -7.31 -0.75 -5.11
CA GLU A 134 -7.69 0.32 -6.03
C GLU A 134 -6.45 0.89 -6.73
N VAL A 135 -6.62 1.39 -7.96
CA VAL A 135 -5.53 2.07 -8.68
C VAL A 135 -5.53 3.55 -8.29
N MET A 136 -4.37 4.10 -7.96
CA MET A 136 -4.21 5.49 -7.58
C MET A 136 -4.51 6.41 -8.78
N GLY A 137 -5.56 7.23 -8.65
CA GLY A 137 -5.94 8.25 -9.62
C GLY A 137 -5.68 9.67 -9.10
N LEU A 138 -5.73 10.65 -10.01
CA LEU A 138 -5.97 12.04 -9.62
C LEU A 138 -7.43 12.18 -9.19
N PRO A 139 -7.78 13.03 -8.20
CA PRO A 139 -9.17 13.35 -7.93
C PRO A 139 -9.82 13.91 -9.21
N ASP A 140 -11.00 13.40 -9.56
CA ASP A 140 -11.85 14.11 -10.52
C ASP A 140 -12.37 15.40 -9.87
N SER A 141 -12.72 16.38 -10.72
CA SER A 141 -13.31 17.69 -10.43
C SER A 141 -14.48 17.73 -9.42
N ARG A 142 -15.02 16.57 -9.03
CA ARG A 142 -16.13 16.38 -8.07
C ARG A 142 -15.69 15.92 -6.68
N GLY A 143 -14.39 15.82 -6.41
CA GLY A 143 -13.87 15.45 -5.07
C GLY A 143 -14.11 13.98 -4.67
N THR A 144 -14.74 13.17 -5.52
CA THR A 144 -14.88 11.72 -5.29
C THR A 144 -13.56 11.03 -5.60
N CYS A 145 -12.84 10.66 -4.55
CA CYS A 145 -11.55 10.03 -4.66
C CYS A 145 -11.66 8.54 -4.35
N THR A 146 -11.61 7.68 -5.36
CA THR A 146 -11.05 6.35 -5.18
C THR A 146 -9.54 6.51 -5.07
N GLY A 147 -9.05 6.69 -3.83
CA GLY A 147 -7.62 6.81 -3.51
C GLY A 147 -7.03 8.21 -3.58
N SER A 148 -7.59 9.17 -2.83
CA SER A 148 -6.98 10.51 -2.75
C SER A 148 -5.65 10.50 -2.03
N LEU A 149 -4.60 10.91 -2.73
CA LEU A 149 -3.46 11.64 -2.17
C LEU A 149 -3.68 13.13 -2.40
N HIS A 150 -4.74 13.70 -1.83
CA HIS A 150 -4.79 15.13 -1.55
C HIS A 150 -4.53 15.33 -0.06
N GLY A 151 -3.52 16.15 0.20
CA GLY A 151 -2.82 16.17 1.48
C GLY A 151 -1.50 15.46 1.29
N TYR A 152 -0.55 16.21 0.72
CA TYR A 152 0.88 15.95 0.83
C TYR A 152 1.18 15.14 2.09
N ILE A 153 1.69 13.91 1.95
CA ILE A 153 2.46 13.29 3.03
C ILE A 153 3.78 14.06 3.06
N VAL A 154 3.76 15.21 3.73
CA VAL A 154 4.88 15.75 4.51
C VAL A 154 4.62 15.34 5.96
#